data_AF-A0A072TDS9-F1
#
_entry.id   AF-A0A072TDS9-F1
#
_cell.length_a   1.000
_cell.length_b   1.000
_cell.length_c   1.000
_cell.angle_alpha   90.00
_cell.angle_beta   90.00
_cell.angle_gamma   90.00
#
_symmetry.space_group_name_H-M   'P 1'
#
loop_
_entity.id
_entity.type
_entity.pdbx_description
1 polymer ?
#
loop_
_entity_poly.entity_id
_entity_poly.type
_entity_poly.pdbx_seq_one_letter_code
_entity_poly.pdbx_strand_id
1 'polypeptide(L)'
;MNFVVPKLEVLDLSNTNVDDDETLYVISKNCSGILELRLINCDWVIEKGVKDVVENCKQQRQIVLRGSHISDEIRELAMDASFSSVLKLI
;
A
#
# COMPACT_ATOMS: atom_id res chain seq x y z
N MET A 1 -13.62 -10.01 -10.56
CA MET A 1 -12.99 -9.55 -11.82
C MET A 1 -11.63 -10.22 -11.94
N ASN A 2 -11.24 -10.70 -13.13
CA ASN A 2 -9.98 -11.46 -13.35
C ASN A 2 -8.98 -10.64 -14.19
N PHE A 3 -8.52 -9.50 -13.70
CA PHE A 3 -7.49 -8.70 -14.37
C PHE A 3 -6.32 -8.47 -13.44
N VAL A 4 -5.13 -8.95 -13.83
CA VAL A 4 -3.89 -8.80 -13.06
C VAL A 4 -3.04 -7.73 -13.74
N VAL A 5 -2.51 -6.79 -12.95
CA VAL A 5 -1.64 -5.69 -13.38
C VAL A 5 -0.25 -5.84 -12.74
N PRO A 6 0.51 -6.90 -13.07
CA PRO A 6 1.75 -7.22 -12.37
C PRO A 6 2.90 -6.25 -12.69
N LYS A 7 2.71 -5.34 -13.65
CA LYS A 7 3.70 -4.33 -14.07
C LYS A 7 3.45 -2.95 -13.47
N LEU A 8 2.39 -2.77 -12.68
CA LEU A 8 2.14 -1.49 -12.04
C LEU A 8 3.13 -1.30 -10.88
N GLU A 9 4.11 -0.42 -11.06
CA GLU A 9 5.17 -0.20 -10.07
C GLU A 9 4.84 0.92 -9.09
N VAL A 10 4.17 1.98 -9.55
CA VAL A 10 3.82 3.14 -8.72
C VAL A 10 2.31 3.32 -8.74
N LEU A 11 1.72 3.37 -7.55
CA LEU A 11 0.31 3.67 -7.35
C LEU A 11 0.19 4.89 -6.43
N ASP A 12 -0.33 5.97 -6.98
CA ASP A 12 -0.58 7.21 -6.24
C ASP A 12 -2.09 7.43 -6.09
N LEU A 13 -2.56 7.35 -4.84
CA LEU A 13 -3.96 7.57 -4.45
C LEU A 13 -4.09 8.83 -3.60
N SER A 14 -3.12 9.75 -3.65
CA SER A 14 -3.12 10.97 -2.86
C SER A 14 -4.34 11.85 -3.13
N ASN A 15 -4.94 12.40 -2.08
CA ASN A 15 -6.16 13.21 -2.11
C ASN A 15 -7.38 12.48 -2.70
N THR A 16 -7.37 11.15 -2.66
CA THR A 16 -8.55 10.34 -3.02
C THR A 16 -9.25 9.83 -1.75
N ASN A 17 -10.56 9.62 -1.85
CA ASN A 17 -11.35 9.01 -0.79
C ASN A 17 -11.27 7.48 -0.96
N VAL A 18 -10.36 6.85 -0.24
CA VAL A 18 -10.23 5.38 -0.15
C VAL A 18 -10.84 4.95 1.18
N ASP A 19 -12.16 5.05 1.26
CA ASP A 19 -12.96 4.81 2.47
C ASP A 19 -13.61 3.42 2.51
N ASP A 20 -13.39 2.60 1.48
CA ASP A 20 -13.89 1.24 1.40
C ASP A 20 -12.80 0.19 1.62
N ASP A 21 -13.24 -0.94 2.20
CA ASP A 21 -12.37 -2.05 2.58
C ASP A 21 -11.92 -2.85 1.34
N GLU A 22 -12.64 -2.67 0.22
CA GLU A 22 -12.46 -3.46 -0.99
C GLU A 22 -11.43 -2.88 -1.96
N THR A 23 -11.26 -1.55 -2.02
CA THR A 23 -10.40 -0.91 -3.03
C THR A 23 -8.94 -1.36 -2.88
N LEU A 24 -8.36 -1.17 -1.69
CA LEU A 24 -6.97 -1.59 -1.44
C LEU A 24 -6.83 -3.12 -1.44
N TYR A 25 -7.86 -3.86 -1.00
CA TYR A 25 -7.87 -5.31 -1.10
C TYR A 25 -7.78 -5.77 -2.57
N VAL A 26 -8.64 -5.26 -3.44
CA VAL A 26 -8.67 -5.58 -4.88
C VAL A 26 -7.35 -5.18 -5.54
N ILE A 27 -6.81 -4.02 -5.19
CA ILE A 27 -5.49 -3.58 -5.68
C ILE A 27 -4.41 -4.57 -5.24
N SER A 28 -4.38 -4.95 -3.96
CA SER A 28 -3.37 -5.87 -3.42
C SER A 28 -3.38 -7.23 -4.14
N LYS A 29 -4.56 -7.71 -4.55
CA LYS A 29 -4.73 -8.99 -5.26
C LYS A 29 -4.33 -8.92 -6.72
N ASN A 30 -4.52 -7.78 -7.36
CA ASN A 30 -4.32 -7.64 -8.81
C ASN A 30 -2.98 -6.98 -9.17
N CYS A 31 -2.39 -6.19 -8.26
CA CYS A 31 -1.22 -5.36 -8.51
C CYS A 31 -0.03 -5.80 -7.63
N SER A 32 0.39 -7.06 -7.74
CA SER A 32 1.48 -7.62 -6.92
C SER A 32 2.88 -7.03 -7.20
N GLY A 33 3.04 -6.32 -8.32
CA GLY A 33 4.28 -5.66 -8.73
C GLY A 33 4.48 -4.23 -8.21
N ILE A 34 3.59 -3.74 -7.33
CA ILE A 34 3.72 -2.39 -6.77
C ILE A 34 5.04 -2.30 -5.99
N LEU A 35 5.83 -1.29 -6.32
CA LEU A 35 7.06 -0.88 -5.65
C LEU A 35 6.81 0.32 -4.74
N GLU A 36 5.91 1.24 -5.12
CA GLU A 36 5.61 2.43 -4.36
C GLU A 36 4.09 2.66 -4.27
N LEU A 37 3.57 2.79 -3.04
CA LEU A 37 2.19 3.20 -2.76
C LEU A 37 2.19 4.56 -2.05
N ARG A 38 1.42 5.51 -2.56
CA ARG A 38 1.21 6.82 -1.92
C ARG A 38 -0.25 7.01 -1.51
N LEU A 39 -0.44 7.28 -0.22
CA LEU A 39 -1.71 7.63 0.40
C LEU A 39 -1.51 8.91 1.21
N ILE A 40 -1.46 10.04 0.50
CA ILE A 40 -1.24 11.37 1.07
C ILE A 40 -2.56 12.12 1.13
N ASN A 41 -2.92 12.68 2.29
CA ASN A 41 -4.18 13.39 2.54
C ASN A 41 -5.40 12.51 2.21
N CYS A 42 -5.39 11.28 2.70
CA CYS A 42 -6.50 10.35 2.56
C CYS A 42 -7.12 10.14 3.95
N ASP A 43 -8.18 10.88 4.26
CA ASP A 43 -8.73 10.97 5.62
C ASP A 43 -9.34 9.66 6.13
N TRP A 44 -9.73 8.76 5.23
CA TRP A 44 -10.53 7.57 5.55
C TRP A 44 -9.88 6.25 5.15
N VAL A 45 -8.56 6.22 4.94
CA VAL A 45 -7.85 4.99 4.59
C VAL A 45 -8.13 3.91 5.63
N ILE A 46 -8.71 2.80 5.18
CA ILE A 46 -8.89 1.66 6.07
C ILE A 46 -7.58 0.90 6.21
N GLU A 47 -7.14 0.82 7.47
CA GLU A 47 -5.89 0.19 7.90
C GLU A 47 -5.73 -1.24 7.38
N LYS A 48 -6.82 -2.01 7.37
CA LYS A 48 -6.84 -3.38 6.85
C LYS A 48 -6.41 -3.44 5.38
N GLY A 49 -6.87 -2.50 4.56
CA GLY A 49 -6.46 -2.40 3.17
C GLY A 49 -4.95 -2.13 3.00
N VAL A 50 -4.37 -1.32 3.89
CA VAL A 50 -2.90 -1.11 3.92
C VAL A 50 -2.17 -2.39 4.31
N LYS A 51 -2.67 -3.13 5.31
CA LYS A 51 -2.12 -4.45 5.70
C LYS A 51 -2.18 -5.43 4.52
N ASP A 52 -3.30 -5.51 3.82
CA ASP A 52 -3.48 -6.39 2.66
C ASP A 52 -2.47 -6.08 1.54
N VAL A 53 -2.20 -4.79 1.30
CA VAL A 53 -1.18 -4.37 0.33
C VAL A 53 0.22 -4.80 0.78
N VAL A 54 0.61 -4.53 2.03
CA VAL A 54 1.90 -4.98 2.58
C VAL A 54 2.06 -6.51 2.49
N GLU A 55 0.98 -7.25 2.71
CA GLU A 55 0.99 -8.70 2.67
C GLU A 55 1.02 -9.28 1.25
N ASN A 56 0.31 -8.70 0.29
CA ASN A 56 0.22 -9.28 -1.06
C ASN A 56 1.26 -8.69 -2.05
N CYS A 57 1.66 -7.44 -1.89
CA CYS A 57 2.62 -6.75 -2.77
C CYS A 57 4.07 -6.92 -2.26
N LYS A 58 4.60 -8.15 -2.30
CA LYS A 58 5.92 -8.51 -1.73
C LYS A 58 7.14 -7.81 -2.34
N GLN A 59 6.95 -7.06 -3.43
CA GLN A 59 7.99 -6.27 -4.09
C GLN A 59 7.98 -4.79 -3.66
N GLN A 60 7.07 -4.39 -2.77
CA GLN A 60 6.97 -3.01 -2.29
C GLN A 60 8.26 -2.54 -1.64
N ARG A 61 8.78 -1.42 -2.12
CA ARG A 61 9.99 -0.76 -1.60
C ARG A 61 9.64 0.41 -0.69
N GLN A 62 8.48 1.04 -0.93
CA GLN A 62 8.10 2.25 -0.23
C GLN A 62 6.59 2.37 -0.08
N ILE A 63 6.15 2.77 1.11
CA ILE A 63 4.77 3.20 1.37
C ILE A 63 4.82 4.59 1.99
N VAL A 64 4.14 5.55 1.36
CA VAL A 64 4.06 6.93 1.84
C VAL A 64 2.69 7.18 2.44
N LEU A 65 2.68 7.37 3.76
CA LEU A 65 1.49 7.61 4.58
C LEU A 65 1.62 9.00 5.22
N ARG A 66 0.95 10.02 4.68
CA ARG A 66 1.02 11.41 5.19
C ARG A 66 -0.35 12.06 5.19
N GLY A 67 -0.66 12.86 6.21
CA GLY A 67 -1.96 13.56 6.25
C GLY A 67 -3.18 12.63 6.29
N SER A 68 -2.98 11.35 6.62
CA SER A 68 -4.02 10.33 6.71
C SER A 68 -4.18 9.90 8.17
N HIS A 69 -5.41 9.67 8.62
CA HIS A 69 -5.73 9.39 10.03
C HIS A 69 -5.64 7.89 10.35
N ILE A 70 -4.41 7.39 10.36
CA ILE A 70 -4.04 5.98 10.57
C ILE A 70 -3.16 5.81 11.81
N SER A 71 -3.29 4.65 12.47
CA SER A 71 -2.57 4.29 13.69
C SER A 71 -1.06 4.16 13.47
N ASP A 72 -0.30 4.36 14.55
CA ASP A 72 1.15 4.23 14.53
C ASP A 72 1.59 2.77 14.27
N GLU A 73 0.77 1.78 14.63
CA GLU A 73 1.00 0.36 14.28
C GLU A 73 1.10 0.17 12.76
N ILE A 74 0.16 0.78 12.01
CA ILE A 74 0.19 0.72 10.54
C ILE A 74 1.39 1.47 9.96
N ARG A 75 1.77 2.59 10.57
CA ARG A 75 2.96 3.34 10.14
C ARG A 75 4.23 2.53 10.35
N GLU A 76 4.35 1.86 11.49
CA GLU A 76 5.47 0.97 11.79
C GLU A 76 5.51 -0.21 10.82
N LEU A 77 4.36 -0.87 10.59
CA LEU A 77 4.25 -1.95 9.58
C LEU A 77 4.68 -1.49 8.18
N ALA A 78 4.27 -0.29 7.77
CA ALA A 78 4.63 0.27 6.47
C ALA A 78 6.13 0.62 6.38
N MET A 79 6.72 1.09 7.48
CA MET A 79 8.16 1.30 7.59
C MET A 79 8.93 -0.03 7.52
N ASP A 80 8.52 -1.03 8.29
CA ASP A 80 9.13 -2.36 8.30
C ASP A 80 9.06 -3.03 6.92
N ALA A 81 7.93 -2.93 6.23
CA ALA A 81 7.79 -3.41 4.86
C ALA A 81 8.78 -2.73 3.91
N SER A 82 8.97 -1.42 4.06
CA SER A 82 9.92 -0.65 3.25
C SER A 82 11.38 -1.04 3.56
N PHE A 83 11.74 -1.21 4.83
CA PHE A 83 13.08 -1.64 5.25
C PHE A 83 13.39 -3.09 4.85
N SER A 84 12.45 -4.02 5.05
CA SER A 84 12.59 -5.43 4.67
C SER A 84 12.87 -5.59 3.18
N SER A 85 12.26 -4.76 2.34
CA SER A 85 12.49 -4.78 0.91
C SER A 85 13.85 -4.21 0.51
N VAL A 86 14.38 -3.20 1.23
CA VAL A 86 15.75 -2.72 1.04
C VAL A 86 16.77 -3.80 1.44
N LEU A 87 16.52 -4.54 2.53
CA LEU A 87 17.38 -5.65 2.97
C LEU A 87 17.47 -6.80 1.96
N LYS A 88 16.48 -6.99 1.07
CA LYS A 88 16.53 -8.01 0.00
C LYS A 88 17.39 -7.59 -1.20
N LEU A 89 17.80 -6.32 -1.29
CA LEU A 89 18.60 -5.76 -2.39
C LEU A 89 20.10 -5.77 -2.11
N ILE A 90 20.53 -6.12 -0.89
CA ILE A 90 21.92 -6.23 -0.45
C ILE A 90 22.29 -7.68 -0.14
#